data_AF-A0A969JSA8-F1
#
_entry.id   AF-A0A969JSA8-F1
#
_cell.length_a   1.000
_cell.length_b   1.000
_cell.length_c   1.000
_cell.angle_alpha   90.00
_cell.angle_beta   90.00
_cell.angle_gamma   90.00
#
_symmetry.space_group_name_H-M   'P 1'
#
loop_
_entity.id
_entity.type
_entity.pdbx_description
1 polymer ?
#
loop_
_entity_poly.entity_id
_entity_poly.type
_entity_poly.pdbx_seq_one_letter_code
_entity_poly.pdbx_strand_id
1 'polypeptide(L)'
;PLSGHGVYEAIGGGLALAATVNTMLARPQDTATAERFYRERIEDNFLRMARIGRDFYRLEQRWPDQPFWRERAGWPDAEPAHAAPDAEPTRIESRPVNVDGFITLREVIVTADHPRGIWQVEGVPLAALLRELQERREEQPQTALLDYAAREGLNPKQCHSALIWLTTRGLIVG
;
A
#
# COMPACT_ATOMS: atom_id res chain seq x y z
N PRO A 1 18.79 -3.07 -18.64
CA PRO A 1 17.84 -3.19 -17.51
C PRO A 1 16.86 -4.37 -17.74
N LEU A 2 16.59 -5.19 -16.71
CA LEU A 2 15.81 -6.44 -16.85
C LEU A 2 14.36 -6.23 -17.32
N SER A 3 13.71 -5.16 -16.87
CA SER A 3 12.25 -5.01 -17.00
C SER A 3 11.80 -3.63 -17.50
N GLY A 4 12.73 -2.72 -17.83
CA GLY A 4 12.39 -1.38 -18.35
C GLY A 4 11.64 -0.45 -17.37
N HIS A 5 11.57 -0.78 -16.08
CA HIS A 5 10.73 -0.04 -15.11
C HIS A 5 11.21 1.37 -14.75
N GLY A 6 12.42 1.78 -15.14
CA GLY A 6 13.03 3.04 -14.68
C GLY A 6 12.16 4.30 -14.93
N VAL A 7 11.51 4.40 -16.10
CA VAL A 7 10.63 5.54 -16.42
C VAL A 7 9.34 5.50 -15.58
N TYR A 8 8.75 4.32 -15.42
CA TYR A 8 7.55 4.14 -14.59
C TYR A 8 7.82 4.58 -13.14
N GLU A 9 8.94 4.14 -12.57
CA GLU A 9 9.31 4.51 -11.19
C GLU A 9 9.66 5.99 -11.05
N ALA A 10 10.31 6.59 -12.05
CA ALA A 10 10.58 8.02 -12.05
C ALA A 10 9.29 8.86 -12.05
N ILE A 11 8.30 8.50 -12.89
CA ILE A 11 7.00 9.18 -12.93
C ILE A 11 6.24 8.96 -11.62
N GLY A 12 6.18 7.71 -11.13
CA GLY A 12 5.48 7.35 -9.89
C GLY A 12 6.10 8.00 -8.65
N GLY A 13 7.42 8.20 -8.63
CA GLY A 13 8.13 8.98 -7.63
C GLY A 13 7.87 10.48 -7.77
N GLY A 14 7.90 11.02 -8.98
CA GLY A 14 7.65 12.44 -9.26
C GLY A 14 6.26 12.91 -8.81
N LEU A 15 5.22 12.11 -9.05
CA LEU A 15 3.86 12.41 -8.59
C LEU A 15 3.76 12.48 -7.06
N ALA A 16 4.45 11.58 -6.35
CA ALA A 16 4.50 11.61 -4.88
C ALA A 16 5.31 12.80 -4.35
N LEU A 17 6.40 13.16 -5.05
CA LEU A 17 7.24 14.30 -4.70
C LEU A 17 6.48 15.62 -4.85
N ALA A 18 5.61 15.76 -5.86
CA ALA A 18 4.83 16.97 -6.08
C ALA A 18 3.97 17.32 -4.85
N ALA A 19 3.20 16.37 -4.31
CA ALA A 19 2.40 16.58 -3.10
C ALA A 19 3.29 16.81 -1.86
N THR A 20 4.45 16.15 -1.79
CA THR A 20 5.43 16.31 -0.71
C THR A 20 5.95 17.75 -0.67
N VAL A 21 6.48 18.25 -1.79
CA VAL A 21 7.01 19.62 -1.91
C VAL A 21 5.91 20.65 -1.70
N ASN A 22 4.73 20.45 -2.27
CA ASN A 22 3.59 21.33 -2.05
C ASN A 22 3.25 21.45 -0.56
N THR A 23 3.27 20.32 0.17
CA THR A 23 3.04 20.30 1.61
C THR A 23 4.12 21.05 2.37
N MET A 24 5.40 20.80 2.07
CA MET A 24 6.51 21.49 2.75
C MET A 24 6.47 23.01 2.56
N LEU A 25 6.09 23.48 1.36
CA LEU A 25 6.02 24.90 1.04
C LEU A 25 4.80 25.60 1.65
N ALA A 26 3.61 24.99 1.53
CA ALA A 26 2.36 25.62 1.95
C ALA A 26 1.97 25.30 3.40
N ARG A 27 2.51 24.23 3.98
CA ARG A 27 2.27 23.76 5.35
C ARG A 27 3.59 23.34 6.01
N PRO A 28 4.50 24.28 6.33
CA PRO A 28 5.82 23.94 6.87
C PRO A 28 5.76 23.10 8.16
N GLN A 29 4.71 23.25 8.97
CA GLN A 29 4.48 22.42 10.16
C GLN A 29 4.31 20.92 9.85
N ASP A 30 3.90 20.57 8.63
CA ASP A 30 3.70 19.19 8.18
C ASP A 30 4.94 18.61 7.47
N THR A 31 6.05 19.35 7.40
CA THR A 31 7.27 18.96 6.66
C THR A 31 7.78 17.57 7.04
N ALA A 32 7.90 17.26 8.33
CA ALA A 32 8.39 15.96 8.78
C ALA A 32 7.47 14.80 8.32
N THR A 33 6.16 15.05 8.30
CA THR A 33 5.15 14.09 7.79
C THR A 33 5.29 13.90 6.28
N ALA A 34 5.51 14.98 5.54
CA ALA A 34 5.74 14.96 4.10
C ALA A 34 7.04 14.22 3.72
N GLU A 35 8.13 14.50 4.44
CA GLU A 35 9.42 13.80 4.23
C GLU A 35 9.29 12.30 4.50
N ARG A 36 8.60 11.92 5.59
CA ARG A 36 8.36 10.50 5.91
C ARG A 36 7.57 9.81 4.80
N PHE A 37 6.50 10.44 4.30
CA PHE A 37 5.70 9.91 3.19
C PHE A 37 6.55 9.57 1.96
N TYR A 38 7.40 10.51 1.55
CA TYR A 38 8.21 10.33 0.34
C TYR A 38 9.31 9.29 0.56
N ARG A 39 10.01 9.35 1.71
CA ARG A 39 11.10 8.44 2.04
C ARG A 39 10.65 6.99 2.07
N GLU A 40 9.62 6.67 2.87
CA GLU A 40 9.08 5.31 2.97
C GLU A 40 8.66 4.76 1.60
N ARG A 41 8.03 5.61 0.78
CA ARG A 41 7.62 5.20 -0.58
C ARG A 41 8.81 4.83 -1.46
N ILE A 42 9.87 5.65 -1.48
CA ILE A 42 11.04 5.39 -2.32
C ILE A 42 11.81 4.16 -1.84
N GLU A 43 12.01 4.03 -0.53
CA GLU A 43 12.72 2.89 0.09
C GLU A 43 12.01 1.57 -0.19
N ASP A 44 10.70 1.50 0.09
CA ASP A 44 9.90 0.29 -0.16
C ASP A 44 9.90 -0.09 -1.63
N ASN A 45 9.77 0.91 -2.51
CA ASN A 45 9.70 0.68 -3.94
C ASN A 45 11.02 0.17 -4.49
N PHE A 46 12.13 0.77 -4.04
CA PHE A 46 13.47 0.33 -4.36
C PHE A 46 13.69 -1.13 -3.93
N LEU A 47 13.39 -1.45 -2.67
CA LEU A 47 13.57 -2.82 -2.15
C LEU A 47 12.68 -3.82 -2.87
N ARG A 48 11.41 -3.49 -3.16
CA ARG A 48 10.52 -4.36 -3.93
C ARG A 48 11.08 -4.64 -5.32
N MET A 49 11.49 -3.60 -6.06
CA MET A 49 12.05 -3.78 -7.41
C MET A 49 13.38 -4.54 -7.40
N ALA A 50 14.22 -4.30 -6.40
CA ALA A 50 15.45 -5.04 -6.17
C ALA A 50 15.20 -6.54 -5.97
N ARG A 51 14.23 -6.89 -5.11
CA ARG A 51 13.84 -8.29 -4.85
C ARG A 51 13.20 -8.96 -6.06
N ILE A 52 12.40 -8.23 -6.85
CA ILE A 52 11.90 -8.74 -8.14
C ILE A 52 13.08 -9.07 -9.08
N GLY A 53 14.04 -8.14 -9.21
CA GLY A 53 15.24 -8.36 -10.02
C GLY A 53 16.04 -9.58 -9.56
N ARG A 54 16.23 -9.74 -8.25
CA ARG A 54 16.85 -10.91 -7.62
C ARG A 54 16.16 -12.21 -8.02
N ASP A 55 14.83 -12.23 -7.92
CA ASP A 55 14.04 -13.42 -8.23
C ASP A 55 14.12 -13.76 -9.71
N PHE A 56 14.23 -12.76 -10.61
CA PHE A 56 14.57 -13.00 -12.02
C PHE A 56 15.96 -13.62 -12.20
N TYR A 57 16.98 -13.14 -11.49
CA TYR A 57 18.33 -13.72 -11.56
C TYR A 57 18.37 -15.18 -11.07
N ARG A 58 17.54 -15.54 -10.08
CA ARG A 58 17.41 -16.92 -9.58
C ARG A 58 16.82 -17.89 -10.60
N LEU A 59 16.15 -17.41 -11.64
CA LEU A 59 15.63 -18.28 -12.71
C LEU A 59 16.73 -18.84 -13.62
N GLU A 60 17.93 -18.24 -13.63
CA GLU A 60 19.06 -18.78 -14.38
C GLU A 60 19.71 -19.95 -13.64
N GLN A 61 19.59 -21.15 -14.21
CA GLN A 61 20.06 -22.40 -13.59
C GLN A 61 21.30 -22.98 -14.27
N ARG A 62 21.74 -22.43 -15.41
CA ARG A 62 22.89 -22.97 -16.16
C ARG A 62 24.24 -22.50 -15.61
N TRP A 63 24.28 -21.36 -14.90
CA TRP A 63 25.52 -20.73 -14.42
C TRP A 63 25.43 -20.23 -12.95
N PRO A 64 24.86 -21.00 -12.02
CA PRO A 64 24.54 -20.50 -10.67
C PRO A 64 25.77 -20.07 -9.88
N ASP A 65 26.91 -20.74 -10.08
CA ASP A 65 28.15 -20.50 -9.32
C ASP A 65 29.02 -19.38 -9.90
N GLN A 66 28.71 -18.88 -11.10
CA GLN A 66 29.48 -17.79 -11.69
C GLN A 66 29.29 -16.51 -10.87
N PRO A 67 30.36 -15.75 -10.59
CA PRO A 67 30.31 -14.58 -9.70
C PRO A 67 29.18 -13.60 -10.05
N PHE A 68 29.00 -13.32 -11.34
CA PHE A 68 27.97 -12.42 -11.83
C PHE A 68 26.54 -12.81 -11.39
N TRP A 69 26.19 -14.10 -11.52
CA TRP A 69 24.85 -14.62 -11.23
C TRP A 69 24.67 -14.82 -9.72
N ARG A 70 25.66 -15.43 -9.06
CA ARG A 70 25.66 -15.69 -7.62
C ARG A 70 25.40 -14.43 -6.80
N GLU A 71 26.10 -13.34 -7.10
CA GLU A 71 25.94 -12.07 -6.38
C GLU A 71 24.53 -11.47 -6.55
N ARG A 72 24.00 -11.49 -7.77
CA ARG A 72 22.71 -10.86 -8.11
C ARG A 72 21.51 -11.69 -7.68
N ALA A 73 21.66 -13.01 -7.59
CA ALA A 73 20.64 -13.91 -7.04
C ALA A 73 20.52 -13.81 -5.51
N GLY A 74 21.50 -13.20 -4.83
CA GLY A 74 21.52 -12.99 -3.38
C GLY A 74 21.19 -11.58 -2.92
N TRP A 75 21.44 -10.56 -3.74
CA TRP A 75 21.12 -9.15 -3.42
C TRP A 75 19.64 -8.84 -3.71
N PRO A 76 18.92 -8.00 -2.92
CA PRO A 76 19.42 -7.24 -1.77
C PRO A 76 19.42 -8.03 -0.45
N ASP A 77 18.55 -9.03 -0.33
CA ASP A 77 18.31 -9.83 0.86
C ASP A 77 17.63 -11.15 0.46
N ALA A 78 17.13 -11.92 1.45
CA ALA A 78 16.33 -13.13 1.23
C ALA A 78 14.81 -12.90 1.39
N GLU A 79 14.38 -11.66 1.67
CA GLU A 79 12.98 -11.33 1.92
C GLU A 79 12.13 -11.47 0.65
N PRO A 80 10.84 -11.85 0.75
CA PRO A 80 9.98 -11.97 -0.42
C PRO A 80 9.78 -10.61 -1.11
N ALA A 81 9.70 -10.63 -2.45
CA ALA A 81 9.33 -9.45 -3.23
C ALA A 81 7.86 -9.04 -3.01
N HIS A 82 7.00 -10.04 -2.78
CA HIS A 82 5.58 -9.88 -2.48
C HIS A 82 5.26 -10.73 -1.25
N ALA A 83 4.94 -10.08 -0.14
CA ALA A 83 4.43 -10.79 1.03
C ALA A 83 3.00 -11.28 0.76
N ALA A 84 2.63 -12.43 1.32
CA ALA A 84 1.24 -12.85 1.36
C ALA A 84 0.45 -11.90 2.30
N PRO A 85 -0.82 -11.58 2.02
CA PRO A 85 -1.58 -10.63 2.83
C PRO A 85 -1.68 -11.00 4.32
N ASP A 86 -1.70 -12.30 4.61
CA ASP A 86 -1.80 -12.91 5.94
C ASP A 86 -0.45 -13.18 6.62
N ALA A 87 0.68 -12.79 6.00
CA ALA A 87 2.01 -13.01 6.56
C ALA A 87 2.28 -12.22 7.86
N GLU A 88 1.53 -11.14 8.10
CA GLU A 88 1.56 -10.39 9.36
C GLU A 88 0.13 -10.03 9.82
N PRO A 89 -0.07 -9.84 11.15
CA PRO A 89 -1.32 -9.29 11.67
C PRO A 89 -1.62 -7.93 11.06
N THR A 90 -2.88 -7.76 10.65
CA THR A 90 -3.40 -6.46 10.15
C THR A 90 -3.43 -5.43 11.26
N ARG A 91 -3.06 -4.19 10.94
CA ARG A 91 -3.02 -3.07 11.88
C ARG A 91 -3.76 -1.87 11.31
N ILE A 92 -4.45 -1.11 12.17
CA ILE A 92 -4.91 0.23 11.84
C ILE A 92 -3.90 1.22 12.41
N GLU A 93 -3.28 2.02 11.55
CA GLU A 93 -2.22 2.96 11.93
C GLU A 93 -2.52 4.36 11.39
N SER A 94 -2.01 5.39 12.06
CA SER A 94 -2.03 6.76 11.53
C SER A 94 -0.79 7.02 10.69
N ARG A 95 -0.94 6.98 9.36
CA ARG A 95 0.19 7.13 8.41
C ARG A 95 0.00 8.29 7.44
N PRO A 96 1.10 8.81 6.85
CA PRO A 96 1.01 9.88 5.88
C PRO A 96 0.35 9.39 4.59
N VAL A 97 -0.60 10.15 4.07
CA VAL A 97 -1.27 9.90 2.79
C VAL A 97 -1.44 11.19 2.02
N ASN A 98 -1.56 11.09 0.69
CA ASN A 98 -1.87 12.24 -0.15
C ASN A 98 -3.39 12.46 -0.19
N VAL A 99 -3.83 13.61 0.32
CA VAL A 99 -5.21 14.10 0.27
C VAL A 99 -5.21 15.44 -0.44
N ASP A 100 -5.80 15.48 -1.63
CA ASP A 100 -5.96 16.69 -2.43
C ASP A 100 -4.66 17.48 -2.65
N GLY A 101 -3.55 16.76 -2.88
CA GLY A 101 -2.23 17.34 -3.11
C GLY A 101 -1.46 17.73 -1.84
N PHE A 102 -1.98 17.40 -0.66
CA PHE A 102 -1.32 17.61 0.62
C PHE A 102 -1.07 16.28 1.34
N ILE A 103 0.11 16.14 1.92
CA ILE A 103 0.44 15.01 2.77
C ILE A 103 -0.13 15.26 4.17
N THR A 104 -0.97 14.35 4.64
CA THR A 104 -1.62 14.45 5.94
C THR A 104 -1.71 13.07 6.57
N LEU A 105 -1.85 13.03 7.90
CA LEU A 105 -2.06 11.78 8.60
C LEU A 105 -3.51 11.33 8.43
N ARG A 106 -3.71 10.07 8.06
CA ARG A 106 -5.00 9.39 8.07
C ARG A 106 -4.83 8.00 8.64
N GLU A 107 -5.92 7.44 9.12
CA GLU A 107 -5.99 6.03 9.45
C GLU A 107 -5.88 5.21 8.16
N VAL A 108 -4.97 4.25 8.18
CA VAL A 108 -4.75 3.29 7.11
C VAL A 108 -4.89 1.89 7.67
N ILE A 109 -5.31 0.95 6.83
CA ILE A 109 -5.18 -0.47 7.10
C ILE A 109 -3.83 -0.93 6.56
N VAL A 110 -2.92 -1.31 7.45
CA VAL A 110 -1.62 -1.91 7.14
C VAL A 110 -1.77 -3.43 7.10
N THR A 111 -1.33 -4.02 6.00
CA THR A 111 -1.26 -5.47 5.76
C THR A 111 0.13 -5.80 5.24
N ALA A 112 0.54 -7.07 5.29
CA ALA A 112 1.88 -7.45 4.84
C ALA A 112 2.11 -7.13 3.35
N ASP A 113 1.08 -7.25 2.51
CA ASP A 113 1.14 -6.89 1.08
C ASP A 113 0.99 -5.38 0.81
N HIS A 114 0.54 -4.60 1.80
CA HIS A 114 0.50 -3.13 1.78
C HIS A 114 1.16 -2.52 3.03
N PRO A 115 2.50 -2.52 3.12
CA PRO A 115 3.22 -2.11 4.33
C PRO A 115 3.09 -0.61 4.68
N ARG A 116 2.76 0.24 3.71
CA ARG A 116 2.43 1.66 3.94
C ARG A 116 0.96 1.90 4.28
N GLY A 117 0.16 0.84 4.23
CA GLY A 117 -1.27 0.84 4.42
C GLY A 117 -2.08 1.49 3.30
N ILE A 118 -3.37 1.16 3.28
CA ILE A 118 -4.38 1.75 2.39
C ILE A 118 -5.37 2.53 3.25
N TRP A 119 -5.53 3.81 2.96
CA TRP A 119 -6.49 4.66 3.68
C TRP A 119 -7.91 4.57 3.12
N GLN A 120 -8.04 4.46 1.80
CA GLN A 120 -9.33 4.38 1.13
C GLN A 120 -9.29 3.56 -0.15
N VAL A 121 -10.46 3.05 -0.52
CA VAL A 121 -10.73 2.46 -1.84
C VAL A 121 -11.87 3.25 -2.47
N GLU A 122 -11.65 3.81 -3.65
CA GLU A 122 -12.63 4.62 -4.38
C GLU A 122 -13.30 5.74 -3.56
N GLY A 123 -12.58 6.35 -2.63
CA GLY A 123 -13.12 7.41 -1.76
C GLY A 123 -13.71 6.92 -0.44
N VAL A 124 -13.77 5.60 -0.22
CA VAL A 124 -14.34 5.00 1.00
C VAL A 124 -13.24 4.77 2.04
N PRO A 125 -13.27 5.42 3.22
CA PRO A 125 -12.27 5.25 4.26
C PRO A 125 -12.31 3.83 4.84
N LEU A 126 -11.25 3.05 4.63
CA LEU A 126 -11.25 1.62 4.94
C LEU A 126 -11.30 1.35 6.45
N ALA A 127 -10.55 2.11 7.25
CA ALA A 127 -10.53 1.91 8.70
C ALA A 127 -11.91 2.16 9.34
N ALA A 128 -12.64 3.17 8.87
CA ALA A 128 -13.99 3.46 9.34
C ALA A 128 -14.98 2.36 8.92
N LEU A 129 -14.94 1.93 7.66
CA LEU A 129 -15.77 0.84 7.17
C LEU A 129 -15.49 -0.47 7.91
N LEU A 130 -14.21 -0.81 8.14
CA LEU A 130 -13.84 -2.03 8.87
C LEU A 130 -14.42 -2.03 10.29
N ARG A 131 -14.35 -0.90 11.01
CA ARG A 131 -14.94 -0.78 12.36
C ARG A 131 -16.45 -0.97 12.34
N GLU A 132 -17.17 -0.32 11.42
CA GLU A 132 -18.62 -0.49 11.26
C GLU A 132 -18.99 -1.97 11.07
N LEU A 133 -18.28 -2.66 10.17
CA LEU A 133 -18.55 -4.08 9.88
C LEU A 133 -18.19 -4.98 11.07
N GLN A 134 -17.16 -4.64 11.86
CA GLN A 134 -16.80 -5.38 13.07
C GLN A 134 -17.80 -5.19 14.21
N GLU A 135 -18.33 -3.98 14.36
CA GLU A 135 -19.38 -3.66 15.34
C GLU A 135 -20.69 -4.38 14.98
N ARG A 136 -20.97 -4.54 13.69
CA ARG A 136 -22.17 -5.20 13.16
C ARG A 136 -21.89 -6.61 12.63
N ARG A 137 -20.93 -7.32 13.22
CA ARG A 137 -20.47 -8.65 12.75
C ARG A 137 -21.55 -9.73 12.69
N GLU A 138 -22.66 -9.55 13.40
CA GLU A 138 -23.80 -10.49 13.41
C GLU A 138 -24.74 -10.26 12.22
N GLU A 139 -24.61 -9.12 11.55
CA GLU A 139 -25.39 -8.77 10.38
C GLU A 139 -24.68 -9.21 9.08
N GLN A 140 -25.45 -9.33 8.01
CA GLN A 140 -24.87 -9.56 6.69
C GLN A 140 -24.01 -8.35 6.30
N PRO A 141 -22.74 -8.55 5.87
CA PRO A 141 -21.83 -7.45 5.53
C PRO A 141 -22.42 -6.47 4.51
N GLN A 142 -23.24 -6.97 3.59
CA GLN A 142 -23.90 -6.18 2.56
C GLN A 142 -24.94 -5.20 3.15
N THR A 143 -25.67 -5.60 4.20
CA THR A 143 -26.64 -4.76 4.88
C THR A 143 -25.94 -3.62 5.62
N ALA A 144 -24.93 -3.96 6.42
CA ALA A 144 -24.11 -2.96 7.12
C ALA A 144 -23.42 -2.00 6.15
N LEU A 145 -22.95 -2.50 5.00
CA LEU A 145 -22.36 -1.67 3.93
C LEU A 145 -23.34 -0.65 3.35
N LEU A 146 -24.58 -1.07 3.05
CA LEU A 146 -25.60 -0.18 2.47
C LEU A 146 -26.01 0.92 3.46
N ASP A 147 -26.16 0.58 4.73
CA ASP A 147 -26.46 1.55 5.78
C ASP A 147 -25.32 2.55 5.98
N TYR A 148 -24.08 2.05 6.01
CA TYR A 148 -22.89 2.90 6.05
C TYR A 148 -22.84 3.84 4.85
N ALA A 149 -23.06 3.33 3.63
CA ALA A 149 -23.06 4.12 2.42
C ALA A 149 -24.13 5.23 2.45
N ALA A 150 -25.35 4.89 2.90
CA ALA A 150 -26.44 5.85 3.02
C ALA A 150 -26.13 6.97 4.03
N ARG A 151 -25.56 6.61 5.19
CA ARG A 151 -25.21 7.56 6.25
C ARG A 151 -24.09 8.51 5.86
N GLU A 152 -23.06 8.00 5.19
CA GLU A 152 -21.89 8.78 4.76
C GLU A 152 -22.08 9.47 3.40
N GLY A 153 -23.24 9.30 2.76
CA GLY A 153 -23.52 9.87 1.43
C GLY A 153 -22.63 9.29 0.32
N LEU A 154 -22.16 8.05 0.49
CA LEU A 154 -21.26 7.36 -0.44
C LEU A 154 -22.05 6.56 -1.48
N ASN A 155 -21.46 6.36 -2.66
CA ASN A 155 -22.05 5.48 -3.67
C ASN A 155 -21.90 4.01 -3.22
N PRO A 156 -22.99 3.21 -3.19
CA PRO A 156 -22.92 1.79 -2.85
C PRO A 156 -21.91 0.99 -3.69
N LYS A 157 -21.68 1.38 -4.96
CA LYS A 157 -20.68 0.74 -5.82
C LYS A 157 -19.26 0.91 -5.29
N GLN A 158 -18.90 2.12 -4.83
CA GLN A 158 -17.58 2.39 -4.26
C GLN A 158 -17.38 1.58 -2.97
N CYS A 159 -18.43 1.52 -2.16
CA CYS A 159 -18.45 0.73 -0.92
C CYS A 159 -18.27 -0.77 -1.21
N HIS A 160 -18.82 -1.27 -2.33
CA HIS A 160 -18.62 -2.66 -2.73
C HIS A 160 -17.16 -2.97 -3.08
N SER A 161 -16.45 -2.09 -3.81
CA SER A 161 -15.02 -2.24 -4.06
C SER A 161 -14.20 -2.27 -2.76
N ALA A 162 -14.56 -1.42 -1.78
CA ALA A 162 -13.94 -1.41 -0.46
C ALA A 162 -14.22 -2.71 0.32
N LEU A 163 -15.45 -3.23 0.28
CA LEU A 163 -15.81 -4.50 0.89
C LEU A 163 -15.00 -5.66 0.28
N ILE A 164 -14.90 -5.73 -1.05
CA ILE A 164 -14.07 -6.74 -1.74
C ILE A 164 -12.61 -6.65 -1.26
N TRP A 165 -12.06 -5.43 -1.13
CA TRP A 165 -10.69 -5.25 -0.66
C TRP A 165 -10.48 -5.82 0.75
N LEU A 166 -11.45 -5.63 1.66
CA LEU A 166 -11.43 -6.17 3.02
C LEU A 166 -11.58 -7.69 3.03
N THR A 167 -12.54 -8.25 2.30
CA THR A 167 -12.81 -9.69 2.24
C THR A 167 -11.66 -10.48 1.60
N THR A 168 -11.07 -9.95 0.52
CA THR A 168 -9.91 -10.60 -0.15
C THR A 168 -8.67 -10.70 0.75
N ARG A 169 -8.62 -9.94 1.84
CA ARG A 169 -7.56 -9.97 2.86
C ARG A 169 -8.00 -10.63 4.16
N GLY A 170 -9.17 -11.28 4.17
CA GLY A 170 -9.69 -12.00 5.33
C GLY A 170 -10.06 -11.10 6.52
N LEU A 171 -10.27 -9.81 6.31
CA LEU A 171 -10.55 -8.85 7.39
C LEU A 171 -12.01 -8.89 7.85
N ILE A 172 -12.89 -9.41 6.99
CA ILE A 172 -14.31 -9.62 7.23
C ILE A 172 -14.66 -10.99 6.64
N VAL A 173 -15.57 -11.73 7.28
CA VAL A 173 -16.17 -12.93 6.70
C VAL A 173 -17.27 -12.49 5.73
N GLY A 174 -17.15 -12.88 4.46
CA GLY A 174 -18.10 -12.53 3.39
C GLY A 174 -19.43 -13.25 3.49
#